data_AF-A0A9E5HKR9-F1
#
_entry.id   AF-A0A9E5HKR9-F1
#
_cell.length_a   1.000
_cell.length_b   1.000
_cell.length_c   1.000
_cell.angle_alpha   90.00
_cell.angle_beta   90.00
_cell.angle_gamma   90.00
#
_symmetry.space_group_name_H-M   'P 1'
#
loop_
_entity.id
_entity.type
_entity.pdbx_description
1 polymer ?
#
loop_
_entity_poly.entity_id
_entity_poly.type
_entity_poly.pdbx_seq_one_letter_code
_entity_poly.pdbx_strand_id
1 'polypeptide(L)'
;MTLEHTTNRIFDALSAHLQSDKRCLVAIAGPPAVGKSTLAECLCDKLNQAKKQAAIVPMDGFHMDNETLIAKGLLHRKGAPMTFDVSAF
;
A
#
# COMPACT_ATOMS: atom_id res chain seq x y z
N MET A 1 -9.28 -0.54 -19.47
CA MET A 1 -9.77 -0.18 -18.12
C MET A 1 -8.95 1.02 -17.65
N THR A 2 -9.56 2.17 -17.39
CA THR A 2 -8.82 3.39 -16.97
C THR A 2 -8.54 3.37 -15.47
N LEU A 3 -7.57 4.15 -15.04
CA LEU A 3 -7.25 4.34 -13.62
C LEU A 3 -8.47 4.86 -12.85
N GLU A 4 -9.13 5.89 -13.37
CA GLU A 4 -10.34 6.47 -12.79
C GLU A 4 -11.47 5.44 -12.61
N HIS A 5 -11.73 4.63 -13.64
CA HIS A 5 -12.76 3.60 -13.57
C HIS A 5 -12.43 2.55 -12.50
N THR A 6 -11.15 2.18 -12.35
CA THR A 6 -10.68 1.23 -11.33
C THR A 6 -10.84 1.83 -9.93
N THR A 7 -10.43 3.07 -9.74
CA THR A 7 -10.57 3.80 -8.47
C THR A 7 -12.04 3.91 -8.05
N ASN A 8 -12.95 4.23 -8.97
CA ASN A 8 -14.38 4.32 -8.69
C ASN A 8 -14.94 2.97 -8.23
N ARG A 9 -14.63 1.89 -8.94
CA ARG A 9 -15.08 0.54 -8.57
C ARG A 9 -14.60 0.12 -7.18
N ILE A 10 -13.36 0.45 -6.81
CA ILE A 10 -12.84 0.13 -5.47
C ILE A 10 -13.53 0.99 -4.40
N PHE A 11 -13.72 2.29 -4.66
CA PHE A 11 -14.41 3.19 -3.74
C PHE A 11 -15.84 2.72 -3.44
N ASP A 12 -16.58 2.30 -4.47
CA ASP A 12 -17.95 1.81 -4.31
C ASP A 12 -17.98 0.52 -3.47
N ALA A 13 -17.05 -0.41 -3.73
CA ALA A 13 -16.91 -1.63 -2.95
C ALA A 13 -16.57 -1.35 -1.47
N LEU A 14 -15.68 -0.40 -1.20
CA LEU A 14 -15.32 -0.01 0.16
C LEU A 14 -16.45 0.72 0.88
N SER A 15 -17.24 1.53 0.19
CA SER A 15 -18.32 2.32 0.78
C SER A 15 -19.38 1.47 1.48
N ALA A 16 -19.59 0.23 1.02
CA ALA A 16 -20.44 -0.76 1.69
C ALA A 16 -19.90 -1.20 3.07
N HIS A 17 -18.58 -1.13 3.28
CA HIS A 17 -17.89 -1.56 4.50
C HIS A 17 -17.48 -0.39 5.42
N LEU A 18 -17.44 0.85 4.92
CA LEU A 18 -17.08 2.07 5.66
C LEU A 18 -18.25 2.70 6.45
N GLN A 19 -19.27 1.91 6.79
CA GLN A 19 -20.45 2.33 7.57
C GLN A 19 -20.21 2.28 9.09
N SER A 20 -19.15 1.62 9.55
CA SER A 20 -18.80 1.58 10.98
C SER A 20 -17.75 2.63 11.32
N ASP A 21 -17.78 3.18 12.54
CA ASP A 21 -16.73 4.06 13.09
C ASP A 21 -15.39 3.34 13.37
N LYS A 22 -15.22 2.11 12.89
CA LYS A 22 -13.99 1.33 13.05
C LYS A 22 -13.01 1.65 11.93
N ARG A 23 -11.71 1.66 12.27
CA ARG A 23 -10.62 1.75 11.29
C ARG A 23 -10.66 0.56 10.34
N CYS A 24 -10.62 0.83 9.04
CA CYS A 24 -10.52 -0.17 7.98
C CYS A 24 -9.09 -0.19 7.43
N LEU A 25 -8.54 -1.39 7.20
CA LEU A 25 -7.26 -1.59 6.52
C LEU A 25 -7.52 -2.17 5.13
N VAL A 26 -6.99 -1.50 4.09
CA VAL A 26 -7.11 -1.93 2.70
C VAL A 26 -5.71 -2.18 2.15
N ALA A 27 -5.43 -3.41 1.72
CA ALA A 27 -4.14 -3.79 1.14
C ALA A 27 -4.19 -3.71 -0.39
N ILE A 28 -3.21 -3.04 -0.99
CA ILE A 28 -3.02 -2.96 -2.45
C ILE A 28 -1.75 -3.72 -2.80
N ALA A 29 -1.90 -4.91 -3.36
CA ALA A 29 -0.80 -5.79 -3.75
C ALA A 29 -0.70 -5.92 -5.28
N GLY A 30 0.50 -6.25 -5.77
CA GLY A 30 0.76 -6.42 -7.20
C GLY A 30 2.25 -6.30 -7.54
N PRO A 31 2.65 -6.66 -8.77
CA PRO A 31 4.05 -6.69 -9.19
C PRO A 31 4.76 -5.32 -9.06
N PRO A 32 6.10 -5.29 -9.02
CA PRO A 32 6.85 -4.05 -9.15
C PRO A 32 6.42 -3.26 -10.40
N ALA A 33 6.45 -1.93 -10.32
CA ALA A 33 6.11 -1.00 -11.41
C ALA A 33 4.69 -1.07 -12.01
N VAL A 34 3.76 -1.86 -11.46
CA VAL A 34 2.36 -1.94 -11.98
C VAL A 34 1.49 -0.70 -11.67
N GLY A 35 2.01 0.30 -10.97
CA GLY A 35 1.28 1.54 -10.63
C GLY A 35 0.44 1.49 -9.35
N LYS A 36 0.81 0.63 -8.38
CA LYS A 36 0.10 0.52 -7.08
C LYS A 36 0.05 1.84 -6.33
N SER A 37 1.16 2.58 -6.28
CA SER A 37 1.23 3.87 -5.59
C SER A 37 0.27 4.88 -6.22
N THR A 38 0.23 4.93 -7.56
CA THR A 38 -0.72 5.77 -8.30
C THR A 38 -2.18 5.43 -7.99
N LEU A 39 -2.52 4.13 -7.95
CA LEU A 39 -3.87 3.70 -7.56
C LEU A 39 -4.19 4.05 -6.09
N ALA A 40 -3.22 3.85 -5.19
CA ALA A 40 -3.37 4.15 -3.76
C ALA A 40 -3.59 5.64 -3.51
N GLU A 41 -2.83 6.50 -4.19
CA GLU A 41 -2.96 7.96 -4.16
C GLU A 41 -4.35 8.39 -4.64
N CYS A 42 -4.78 7.96 -5.83
CA CYS A 42 -6.10 8.29 -6.36
C CYS A 42 -7.25 7.81 -5.45
N LEU A 43 -7.12 6.63 -4.86
CA LEU A 43 -8.13 6.10 -3.94
C LEU A 43 -8.16 6.86 -2.61
N CYS A 44 -6.99 7.18 -2.05
CA CYS A 44 -6.85 7.96 -0.83
C CYS A 44 -7.47 9.35 -0.99
N ASP A 45 -7.16 10.05 -2.08
CA ASP A 45 -7.73 11.36 -2.39
C ASP A 45 -9.26 11.29 -2.50
N LYS A 46 -9.79 10.29 -3.20
CA LYS A 46 -11.24 10.10 -3.35
C LYS A 46 -11.93 9.83 -2.01
N LEU A 47 -11.33 9.00 -1.14
CA LEU A 47 -11.84 8.73 0.20
C LEU A 47 -11.82 9.99 1.08
N ASN A 48 -10.75 10.79 0.99
CA ASN A 48 -10.63 12.04 1.74
C ASN A 48 -11.63 13.09 1.27
N GLN A 49 -11.86 13.22 -0.04
CA GLN A 49 -12.92 14.08 -0.61
C GLN A 49 -14.32 13.66 -0.11
N ALA A 50 -14.55 12.36 0.10
CA ALA A 50 -15.77 11.83 0.71
C ALA A 50 -15.80 11.91 2.25
N LYS A 51 -14.84 12.62 2.88
CA LYS A 51 -14.71 12.81 4.33
C LYS A 51 -14.52 11.50 5.13
N LYS A 52 -13.89 10.48 4.53
CA LYS A 52 -13.65 9.16 5.16
C LYS A 52 -12.29 9.00 5.85
N GLN A 53 -11.47 10.06 5.94
CA GLN A 53 -10.14 10.09 6.59
C GLN A 53 -9.26 8.87 6.24
N ALA A 54 -8.56 8.94 5.10
CA ALA A 54 -7.68 7.90 4.61
C ALA A 54 -6.21 8.36 4.63
N ALA A 55 -5.32 7.39 4.87
CA ALA A 55 -3.88 7.57 4.80
C ALA A 55 -3.22 6.36 4.12
N ILE A 56 -2.10 6.59 3.45
CA ILE A 56 -1.33 5.54 2.77
C ILE A 56 -0.18 5.13 3.67
N VAL A 57 -0.04 3.83 3.91
CA VAL A 57 1.08 3.25 4.66
C VAL A 57 1.87 2.35 3.70
N PRO A 58 2.99 2.82 3.14
CA PRO A 58 3.79 2.03 2.21
C PRO A 58 4.55 0.92 2.92
N MET A 59 4.58 -0.28 2.32
CA MET A 59 5.36 -1.42 2.85
C MET A 59 6.88 -1.19 2.73
N ASP A 60 7.33 -0.30 1.84
CA ASP A 60 8.75 -0.08 1.58
C ASP A 60 9.52 0.43 2.81
N GLY A 61 8.85 1.07 3.76
CA GLY A 61 9.43 1.51 5.03
C GLY A 61 9.82 0.37 5.98
N PHE A 62 9.42 -0.87 5.69
CA PHE A 62 9.69 -2.06 6.50
C PHE A 62 10.87 -2.90 5.96
N HIS A 63 11.60 -2.40 4.96
CA HIS A 63 12.85 -3.04 4.53
C HIS A 63 13.91 -2.96 5.62
N MET A 64 14.75 -3.98 5.70
CA MET A 64 16.05 -3.84 6.38
C MET A 64 16.85 -2.70 5.73
N ASP A 65 17.65 -2.01 6.53
CA ASP A 65 18.56 -0.99 6.02
C ASP A 65 19.56 -1.60 5.02
N ASN A 66 20.15 -0.75 4.18
CA ASN A 66 21.08 -1.23 3.16
C ASN A 66 22.35 -1.85 3.75
N GLU A 67 22.82 -1.42 4.92
CA GLU A 67 24.03 -1.93 5.58
C GLU A 67 23.81 -3.38 6.05
N THR A 68 22.67 -3.63 6.68
CA THR A 68 22.17 -4.95 7.07
C THR A 68 22.01 -5.87 5.85
N LEU A 69 21.44 -5.36 4.76
CA LEU A 69 21.32 -6.14 3.52
C LEU A 69 22.68 -6.45 2.88
N ILE A 70 23.63 -5.53 2.92
CA ILE A 70 25.01 -5.75 2.44
C ILE A 70 25.69 -6.83 3.29
N ALA A 71 25.62 -6.71 4.62
CA ALA A 71 26.20 -7.68 5.55
C ALA A 71 25.63 -9.11 5.35
N LYS A 72 24.36 -9.20 4.96
CA LYS A 72 23.68 -10.47 4.64
C LYS A 72 23.88 -10.94 3.19
N GLY A 73 24.54 -10.16 2.33
CA GLY A 73 24.69 -10.46 0.90
C GLY A 73 23.37 -10.38 0.11
N LEU A 74 22.34 -9.71 0.64
CA LEU A 74 20.98 -9.68 0.11
C LEU A 74 20.62 -8.39 -0.63
N LEU A 75 21.51 -7.40 -0.70
CA LEU A 75 21.21 -6.11 -1.34
C LEU A 75 20.68 -6.26 -2.78
N HIS A 76 21.24 -7.20 -3.55
CA HIS A 76 20.83 -7.49 -4.93
C HIS A 76 19.42 -8.10 -5.05
N ARG A 77 18.81 -8.51 -3.93
CA ARG A 77 17.45 -9.07 -3.85
C ARG A 77 16.49 -8.16 -3.08
N LYS A 78 16.83 -6.88 -2.88
CA LYS A 78 15.97 -5.93 -2.17
C LYS A 78 14.55 -5.93 -2.77
N GLY A 79 13.54 -6.08 -1.91
CA GLY A 79 12.15 -6.28 -2.29
C GLY A 79 11.69 -7.74 -2.25
N ALA A 80 12.60 -8.71 -2.08
CA ALA A 80 12.23 -10.10 -1.79
C ALA A 80 11.74 -10.24 -0.33
N PRO A 81 10.90 -11.25 -0.01
CA PRO A 81 10.33 -11.41 1.34
C PRO A 81 11.37 -11.42 2.47
N MET A 82 12.53 -12.04 2.25
CA MET A 82 13.62 -12.12 3.25
C MET A 82 14.36 -10.78 3.49
N THR A 83 14.02 -9.72 2.76
CA THR A 83 14.66 -8.39 2.87
C THR A 83 13.87 -7.40 3.72
N PHE A 84 12.72 -7.83 4.26
CA PHE A 84 11.89 -7.07 5.18
C PHE A 84 12.15 -7.51 6.62
N ASP A 85 12.14 -6.56 7.55
CA ASP A 85 12.23 -6.85 8.98
C ASP A 85 10.82 -6.82 9.61
N VAL A 86 10.15 -7.96 9.61
CA VAL A 86 8.80 -8.10 10.17
C VAL A 86 8.83 -8.09 11.71
N SER A 87 9.96 -8.44 12.33
CA SER A 87 10.09 -8.53 13.79
C SER A 87 10.38 -7.20 14.47
N ALA A 88 10.90 -6.21 13.74
CA ALA A 88 11.24 -4.91 14.28
C ALA A 88 10.04 -3.97 14.48
N PHE A 89 8.83 -4.36 14.05
CA PHE A 89 7.60 -3.56 14.07
C PHE A 89 6.40 -4.36 14.57
#